data_AF-A0A7R9L135-F1
#
_entry.id   AF-A0A7R9L135-F1
#
_cell.length_a   1.000
_cell.length_b   1.000
_cell.length_c   1.000
_cell.angle_alpha   90.00
_cell.angle_beta   90.00
_cell.angle_gamma   90.00
#
_symmetry.space_group_name_H-M   'P 1'
#
loop_
_entity.id
_entity.type
_entity.pdbx_description
1 polymer ?
#
loop_
_entity_poly.entity_id
_entity_poly.type
_entity_poly.pdbx_seq_one_letter_code
_entity_poly.pdbx_strand_id
1 'polypeptide(L)'
;MRREIWAKVLIKSNEIASELKDAKHGIKMGQQIDGCDDAVNNLDRDWDGSPVNYTCYNPQLPLPVLPHIKSIETCDPIPDGYYPQHHCIAEQIVYNETLTTYGDHRPLWPVFGEYKFVPKQRWLHNIETTSAGHQLYPKAYHNAV
;
A
#
# COMPACT_ATOMS: atom_id res chain seq x y z
N MET A 1 -6.22 13.24 30.61
CA MET A 1 -7.24 13.56 29.59
C MET A 1 -7.64 12.24 28.92
N ARG A 2 -8.74 11.61 29.36
CA ARG A 2 -9.20 10.34 28.78
C ARG A 2 -9.88 10.67 27.45
N ARG A 3 -9.29 10.24 26.33
CA ARG A 3 -10.02 10.22 25.05
C ARG A 3 -11.00 9.06 25.15
N GLU A 4 -12.29 9.35 25.09
CA GLU A 4 -13.31 8.32 24.94
C GLU A 4 -13.06 7.59 23.62
N ILE A 5 -12.71 6.31 23.69
CA ILE A 5 -12.52 5.45 22.53
C ILE A 5 -13.91 4.93 22.16
N TRP A 6 -14.67 5.73 21.43
CA TRP A 6 -15.78 5.19 20.66
C TRP A 6 -15.14 4.42 19.50
N ALA A 7 -15.28 3.10 19.51
CA ALA A 7 -14.86 2.29 18.36
C ALA A 7 -15.66 2.80 17.15
N LYS A 8 -14.96 3.42 16.19
CA LYS A 8 -15.59 3.90 14.95
C LYS A 8 -16.21 2.70 14.23
N VAL A 9 -17.49 2.81 13.89
CA VAL A 9 -18.17 1.79 13.09
C VAL A 9 -17.51 1.77 11.71
N LEU A 10 -17.03 0.59 11.32
CA LEU A 10 -16.41 0.40 10.01
C LEU A 10 -17.48 0.27 8.93
N ILE A 11 -17.26 0.93 7.81
CA ILE A 11 -18.16 0.98 6.65
C ILE A 11 -17.47 0.26 5.49
N LYS A 12 -18.25 -0.52 4.73
CA LYS A 12 -17.76 -1.19 3.52
C LYS A 12 -17.84 -0.26 2.30
N SER A 13 -17.01 -0.50 1.30
CA SER A 13 -16.91 0.32 0.07
C SER A 13 -18.23 0.41 -0.69
N ASN A 14 -19.04 -0.66 -0.66
CA ASN A 14 -20.37 -0.66 -1.27
C ASN A 14 -21.38 0.24 -0.53
N GLU A 15 -21.19 0.50 0.76
CA GLU A 15 -22.03 1.36 1.61
C GLU A 15 -21.64 2.84 1.52
N ILE A 16 -20.53 3.17 0.86
CA ILE A 16 -20.09 4.55 0.64
C ILE A 16 -21.09 5.29 -0.27
N ALA A 17 -21.43 6.50 0.16
CA ALA A 17 -22.36 7.37 -0.54
C ALA A 17 -21.84 7.76 -1.94
N SER A 18 -22.75 7.91 -2.90
CA SER A 18 -22.42 8.08 -4.33
C SER A 18 -21.55 9.30 -4.64
N GLU A 19 -21.69 10.37 -3.85
CA GLU A 19 -20.94 11.61 -3.98
C GLU A 19 -19.47 11.48 -3.56
N LEU A 20 -19.14 10.41 -2.81
CA LEU A 20 -17.79 10.05 -2.42
C LEU A 20 -17.17 9.04 -3.39
N LYS A 21 -17.86 8.76 -4.51
CA LYS A 21 -17.41 7.83 -5.53
C LYS A 21 -17.02 8.54 -6.83
N ASP A 22 -16.10 7.94 -7.57
CA ASP A 22 -15.78 8.29 -8.96
C ASP A 22 -15.97 7.09 -9.89
N ALA A 23 -16.05 7.36 -11.19
CA ALA A 23 -16.36 6.34 -12.19
C ALA A 23 -15.21 5.38 -12.49
N LYS A 24 -13.98 5.68 -12.06
CA LYS A 24 -12.78 4.89 -12.38
C LYS A 24 -12.41 3.94 -11.26
N HIS A 25 -12.33 4.43 -10.02
CA HIS A 25 -11.75 3.69 -8.90
C HIS A 25 -12.77 3.32 -7.81
N GLY A 26 -14.05 3.66 -8.00
CA GLY A 26 -15.05 3.48 -6.97
C GLY A 26 -14.96 4.60 -5.95
N ILE A 27 -14.16 4.49 -4.89
CA ILE A 27 -14.03 5.55 -3.86
C ILE A 27 -13.09 6.65 -4.34
N LYS A 28 -13.44 7.92 -4.10
CA LYS A 28 -12.62 9.07 -4.47
C LYS A 28 -11.26 9.05 -3.78
N MET A 29 -10.24 9.38 -4.56
CA MET A 29 -8.89 9.57 -4.06
C MET A 29 -8.74 10.76 -3.12
N GLY A 30 -7.91 10.59 -2.10
CA GLY A 30 -7.48 11.67 -1.21
C GLY A 30 -8.51 12.15 -0.21
N GLN A 31 -9.70 11.54 -0.19
CA GLN A 31 -10.78 11.96 0.68
C GLN A 31 -10.79 11.11 1.94
N GLN A 32 -10.60 11.75 3.09
CA GLN A 32 -10.82 11.09 4.38
C GLN A 32 -12.31 10.87 4.57
N ILE A 33 -12.69 9.61 4.80
CA ILE A 33 -14.08 9.21 5.01
C ILE A 33 -14.14 8.43 6.32
N ASP A 34 -14.92 8.96 7.26
CA ASP A 34 -15.07 8.35 8.59
C ASP A 34 -15.63 6.93 8.47
N GLY A 35 -15.05 5.99 9.22
CA GLY A 35 -15.39 4.56 9.15
C GLY A 35 -14.90 3.81 7.91
N CYS A 36 -14.45 4.50 6.85
CA CYS A 36 -13.92 3.88 5.63
C CYS A 36 -12.40 3.92 5.59
N ASP A 37 -11.79 5.10 5.50
CA ASP A 37 -10.35 5.28 5.59
C ASP A 37 -10.08 6.72 6.01
N ASP A 38 -9.45 6.89 7.17
CA ASP A 38 -9.01 8.19 7.69
C ASP A 38 -7.48 8.26 7.83
N ALA A 39 -6.76 7.22 7.38
CA ALA A 39 -5.32 7.06 7.52
C ALA A 39 -4.80 7.15 8.97
N VAL A 40 -5.67 6.96 9.97
CA VAL A 40 -5.33 7.07 11.40
C VAL A 40 -5.78 5.84 12.18
N ASN A 41 -7.01 5.37 11.95
CA ASN A 41 -7.62 4.29 12.72
C ASN A 41 -7.61 2.96 11.95
N ASN A 42 -7.55 1.85 12.68
CA ASN A 42 -7.60 0.48 12.14
C ASN A 42 -6.48 0.15 11.14
N LEU A 43 -5.34 0.85 11.22
CA LEU A 43 -4.18 0.62 10.34
C LEU A 43 -3.55 -0.76 10.54
N ASP A 44 -3.81 -1.40 11.68
CA ASP A 44 -3.43 -2.78 12.00
C ASP A 44 -4.01 -3.81 11.02
N ARG A 45 -5.08 -3.46 10.30
CA ARG A 45 -5.66 -4.28 9.23
C ARG A 45 -4.81 -4.33 7.96
N ASP A 46 -4.05 -3.26 7.70
CA ASP A 46 -3.08 -3.23 6.60
C ASP A 46 -1.75 -3.83 7.06
N TRP A 47 -1.37 -3.61 8.32
CA TRP A 47 -0.13 -4.14 8.89
C TRP A 47 -0.17 -4.24 10.42
N ASP A 48 0.04 -5.44 10.94
CA ASP A 48 0.02 -5.77 12.37
C ASP A 48 1.24 -5.27 13.17
N GLY A 49 2.16 -4.55 12.54
CA GLY A 49 3.40 -4.10 13.16
C GLY A 49 4.53 -5.15 13.17
N SER A 50 4.32 -6.31 12.53
CA SER A 50 5.30 -7.39 12.53
C SER A 50 6.62 -6.98 11.85
N PRO A 51 7.78 -7.20 12.50
CA PRO A 51 9.08 -6.92 11.91
C PRO A 51 9.43 -7.83 10.75
N VAL A 52 8.73 -8.95 10.57
CA VAL A 52 8.95 -9.92 9.49
C VAL A 52 8.81 -9.29 8.11
N ASN A 53 8.01 -8.23 7.97
CA ASN A 53 7.79 -7.59 6.68
C ASN A 53 8.98 -6.74 6.18
N TYR A 54 9.87 -6.32 7.08
CA TYR A 54 11.01 -5.45 6.74
C TYR A 54 12.36 -5.95 7.27
N THR A 55 12.37 -7.04 8.04
CA THR A 55 13.58 -7.61 8.63
C THR A 55 13.99 -8.88 7.92
N CYS A 56 15.16 -8.88 7.30
CA CYS A 56 15.81 -10.08 6.82
C CYS A 56 16.46 -10.81 8.01
N TYR A 57 15.79 -11.82 8.56
CA TYR A 57 16.36 -12.60 9.67
C TYR A 57 17.50 -13.53 9.24
N ASN A 58 17.52 -13.93 7.97
CA ASN A 58 18.56 -14.78 7.41
C ASN A 58 18.70 -14.52 5.89
N PRO A 59 19.92 -14.47 5.34
CA PRO A 59 21.20 -14.48 6.05
C PRO A 59 21.45 -13.19 6.84
N GLN A 60 22.11 -13.30 8.00
CA GLN A 60 22.58 -12.13 8.77
C GLN A 60 23.77 -11.41 8.11
N LEU A 61 24.37 -12.05 7.11
CA LEU A 61 25.44 -11.47 6.31
C LEU A 61 24.88 -11.04 4.95
N PRO A 62 25.41 -9.97 4.34
CA PRO A 62 25.05 -9.58 2.99
C PRO A 62 25.14 -10.76 2.02
N LEU A 63 24.14 -10.90 1.15
CA LEU A 63 24.19 -11.91 0.10
C LEU A 63 25.41 -11.64 -0.79
N PRO A 64 26.21 -12.67 -1.13
CA PRO A 64 27.37 -12.48 -2.00
C PRO A 64 26.90 -12.00 -3.37
N VAL A 65 27.64 -11.06 -3.97
CA VAL A 65 27.40 -10.66 -5.36
C VAL A 65 27.80 -11.82 -6.26
N LEU A 66 26.82 -12.43 -6.92
CA LEU A 66 27.03 -13.55 -7.82
C LEU A 66 27.04 -13.03 -9.27
N PRO A 67 28.22 -12.87 -9.92
CA PRO A 67 28.34 -12.18 -11.21
C PRO A 67 27.67 -12.89 -12.39
N HIS A 68 27.27 -14.16 -12.20
CA HIS A 68 26.55 -14.94 -13.19
C HIS A 68 25.02 -14.83 -13.04
N ILE A 69 24.52 -14.26 -11.93
CA ILE A 69 23.10 -14.00 -11.73
C ILE A 69 22.78 -12.63 -12.32
N LYS A 70 21.90 -12.62 -13.32
CA LYS A 70 21.39 -11.38 -13.92
C LYS A 70 20.06 -11.00 -13.27
N SER A 71 19.78 -9.70 -13.22
CA SER A 71 18.45 -9.22 -12.88
C SER A 71 17.42 -9.81 -13.84
N ILE A 72 16.28 -10.23 -13.30
CA ILE A 72 15.14 -10.68 -14.11
C ILE A 72 14.26 -9.46 -14.36
N GLU A 73 14.04 -9.15 -15.63
CA GLU A 73 13.04 -8.19 -16.04
C GLU A 73 11.72 -8.94 -16.31
N THR A 74 10.65 -8.44 -15.72
CA THR A 74 9.30 -8.95 -15.92
C THR A 74 8.37 -7.79 -16.29
N CYS A 75 7.46 -8.05 -17.22
CA CYS A 75 6.42 -7.11 -17.61
C CYS A 75 5.07 -7.75 -17.33
N ASP A 76 4.27 -7.10 -16.48
CA ASP A 76 2.93 -7.57 -16.17
C ASP A 76 1.96 -7.04 -17.25
N PRO A 77 1.26 -7.91 -17.99
CA PRO A 77 0.31 -7.47 -19.00
C PRO A 77 -0.96 -6.96 -18.33
N ILE A 78 -1.04 -5.65 -18.11
CA ILE A 78 -2.22 -4.98 -17.57
C ILE A 78 -3.27 -4.84 -18.69
N PRO A 79 -4.51 -5.33 -18.51
CA PRO A 79 -5.56 -5.20 -19.52
C PRO A 79 -5.91 -3.75 -19.86
N ASP A 80 -6.30 -3.51 -21.12
CA ASP A 80 -6.82 -2.21 -21.53
C ASP A 80 -8.06 -1.82 -20.71
N GLY A 81 -8.08 -0.58 -20.21
CA GLY A 81 -9.17 -0.07 -19.37
C GLY A 81 -9.12 -0.53 -17.92
N TYR A 82 -8.06 -1.22 -17.50
CA TYR A 82 -7.82 -1.53 -16.09
C TYR A 82 -7.62 -0.25 -15.26
N TYR A 83 -8.35 -0.15 -14.15
CA TYR A 83 -8.15 0.84 -13.11
C TYR A 83 -8.24 0.15 -11.75
N PRO A 84 -7.27 0.35 -10.84
CA PRO A 84 -7.35 -0.21 -9.51
C PRO A 84 -8.54 0.38 -8.76
N GLN A 85 -9.21 -0.44 -7.96
CA GLN A 85 -10.32 -0.01 -7.12
C GLN A 85 -9.81 0.39 -5.74
N HIS A 86 -10.47 1.37 -5.15
CA HIS A 86 -10.21 1.79 -3.78
C HIS A 86 -11.13 1.10 -2.80
N HIS A 87 -10.54 0.58 -1.73
CA HIS A 87 -11.26 -0.14 -0.68
C HIS A 87 -11.11 0.49 0.69
N CYS A 88 -12.23 0.60 1.40
CA CYS A 88 -12.27 0.97 2.80
C CYS A 88 -11.46 -0.02 3.66
N ILE A 89 -10.88 0.47 4.76
CA ILE A 89 -10.08 -0.28 5.75
C ILE A 89 -10.82 -1.50 6.32
N ALA A 90 -12.15 -1.48 6.28
CA ALA A 90 -13.00 -2.60 6.67
C ALA A 90 -12.74 -3.88 5.84
N GLU A 91 -12.28 -3.71 4.59
CA GLU A 91 -12.03 -4.78 3.65
C GLU A 91 -10.57 -5.20 3.63
N GLN A 92 -10.36 -6.51 3.58
CA GLN A 92 -9.04 -7.10 3.36
C GLN A 92 -8.75 -7.12 1.85
N ILE A 93 -7.61 -6.55 1.47
CA ILE A 93 -7.09 -6.63 0.11
C ILE A 93 -6.00 -7.71 0.08
N VAL A 94 -6.15 -8.69 -0.80
CA VAL A 94 -5.22 -9.83 -0.94
C VAL A 94 -4.46 -9.69 -2.24
N TYR A 95 -3.14 -9.82 -2.17
CA TYR A 95 -2.25 -9.78 -3.32
C TYR A 95 -1.58 -11.14 -3.50
N ASN A 96 -1.56 -11.64 -4.73
CA ASN A 96 -0.98 -12.95 -5.05
C ASN A 96 0.54 -12.90 -5.27
N GLU A 97 1.09 -11.69 -5.39
CA GLU A 97 2.50 -11.46 -5.71
C GLU A 97 3.25 -10.88 -4.52
N THR A 98 4.51 -11.27 -4.35
CA THR A 98 5.38 -10.75 -3.30
C THR A 98 5.66 -9.26 -3.49
N LEU A 99 5.98 -8.86 -4.73
CA LEU A 99 6.23 -7.48 -5.13
C LEU A 99 5.13 -7.02 -6.07
N THR A 100 4.03 -6.56 -5.49
CA THR A 100 2.87 -6.11 -6.26
C THR A 100 3.18 -4.76 -6.93
N THR A 101 3.09 -4.71 -8.25
CA THR A 101 3.39 -3.54 -9.10
C THR A 101 2.12 -2.78 -9.51
N TYR A 102 0.94 -3.41 -9.45
CA TYR A 102 -0.37 -2.83 -9.69
C TYR A 102 -1.42 -3.57 -8.85
N GLY A 103 -2.55 -2.93 -8.54
CA GLY A 103 -3.61 -3.59 -7.78
C GLY A 103 -4.52 -2.62 -7.04
N ASP A 104 -5.63 -3.15 -6.56
CA ASP A 104 -6.56 -2.47 -5.66
C ASP A 104 -5.84 -2.02 -4.38
N HIS A 105 -6.22 -0.88 -3.82
CA HIS A 105 -5.48 -0.27 -2.70
C HIS A 105 -6.32 0.75 -1.91
N ARG A 106 -5.72 1.46 -0.94
CA ARG A 106 -6.42 2.45 -0.10
C ARG A 106 -6.51 3.82 -0.78
N PRO A 107 -7.62 4.56 -0.61
CA PRO A 107 -7.81 5.88 -1.24
C PRO A 107 -6.92 7.00 -0.67
N LEU A 108 -6.23 6.79 0.46
CA LEU A 108 -5.32 7.78 1.06
C LEU A 108 -3.85 7.35 0.94
N TRP A 109 -3.01 8.28 0.50
CA TRP A 109 -1.55 8.14 0.43
C TRP A 109 -0.90 8.00 1.82
N PRO A 110 0.27 7.33 1.90
CA PRO A 110 1.25 7.67 2.92
C PRO A 110 1.56 9.17 2.91
N VAL A 111 1.72 9.75 4.09
CA VAL A 111 2.24 11.12 4.23
C VAL A 111 3.72 11.12 3.79
N PHE A 112 4.26 12.27 3.38
CA PHE A 112 5.68 12.36 3.09
C PHE A 112 6.51 12.12 4.37
N GLY A 113 7.49 11.21 4.31
CA GLY A 113 8.39 10.93 5.41
C GLY A 113 9.15 9.62 5.26
N GLU A 114 9.96 9.30 6.27
CA GLU A 114 10.64 8.01 6.38
C GLU A 114 9.77 7.02 7.16
N TYR A 115 9.59 5.83 6.58
CA TYR A 115 8.80 4.77 7.15
C TYR A 115 9.68 3.55 7.40
N LYS A 116 9.49 2.89 8.55
CA LYS A 116 10.09 1.56 8.79
C LYS A 116 9.55 0.54 7.80
N PHE A 117 8.26 0.63 7.51
CA PHE A 117 7.56 -0.24 6.58
C PHE A 117 6.31 0.47 6.06
N VAL A 118 5.98 0.24 4.78
CA VAL A 118 4.74 0.70 4.14
C VAL A 118 4.02 -0.52 3.59
N PRO A 119 2.79 -0.85 4.06
CA PRO A 119 2.05 -1.99 3.55
C PRO A 119 1.65 -1.80 2.08
N LYS A 120 1.47 -2.91 1.36
CA LYS A 120 1.17 -2.93 -0.08
C LYS A 120 -0.05 -2.07 -0.44
N GLN A 121 -1.07 -2.09 0.42
CA GLN A 121 -2.32 -1.35 0.30
C GLN A 121 -2.12 0.18 0.29
N ARG A 122 -0.97 0.67 0.78
CA ARG A 122 -0.60 2.10 0.74
C ARG A 122 0.50 2.38 -0.28
N TRP A 123 1.41 1.43 -0.47
CA TRP A 123 2.50 1.51 -1.45
C TRP A 123 1.99 1.56 -2.90
N LEU A 124 0.97 0.77 -3.24
CA LEU A 124 0.43 0.71 -4.60
C LEU A 124 -0.14 2.04 -5.08
N HIS A 125 -0.68 2.83 -4.16
CA HIS A 125 -1.11 4.20 -4.43
C HIS A 125 0.05 5.04 -4.97
N ASN A 126 1.24 4.93 -4.36
CA ASN A 126 2.43 5.60 -4.84
C ASN A 126 2.76 5.13 -6.25
N ILE A 127 2.69 3.84 -6.58
CA ILE A 127 2.99 3.36 -7.94
C ILE A 127 2.00 3.92 -8.97
N GLU A 128 0.70 3.86 -8.68
CA GLU A 128 -0.34 4.38 -9.59
C GLU A 128 -0.10 5.87 -9.91
N THR A 129 0.16 6.67 -8.89
CA THR A 129 0.32 8.12 -9.05
C THR A 129 1.73 8.56 -9.47
N THR A 130 2.77 7.80 -9.12
CA THR A 130 4.17 8.11 -9.50
C THR A 130 4.55 7.65 -10.89
N SER A 131 3.76 6.76 -11.51
CA SER A 131 3.87 6.46 -12.95
C SER A 131 3.69 7.71 -13.84
N ALA A 132 3.13 8.79 -13.29
CA ALA A 132 3.04 10.11 -13.92
C ALA A 132 4.25 11.05 -13.65
N GLY A 133 5.33 10.61 -12.98
CA GLY A 133 6.61 11.36 -13.00
C GLY A 133 7.47 11.43 -11.73
N HIS A 134 7.22 10.64 -10.67
CA HIS A 134 8.09 10.62 -9.49
C HIS A 134 8.47 9.20 -9.08
N GLN A 135 9.33 8.57 -9.87
CA GLN A 135 9.92 7.28 -9.56
C GLN A 135 10.57 7.32 -8.16
N LEU A 136 9.86 6.83 -7.14
CA LEU A 136 10.47 6.44 -5.87
C LEU A 136 11.27 5.18 -6.18
N TYR A 137 12.51 5.36 -6.63
CA TYR A 137 13.49 4.30 -6.55
C TYR A 137 13.58 3.89 -5.07
N PRO A 138 13.23 2.66 -4.67
CA PRO A 138 13.84 2.12 -3.48
C PRO A 138 15.34 2.06 -3.79
N LYS A 139 16.09 3.08 -3.37
CA LYS A 139 17.54 2.93 -3.28
C LYS A 139 17.75 1.82 -2.27
N ALA A 140 18.03 0.62 -2.77
CA ALA A 140 18.74 -0.38 -2.01
C ALA A 140 20.08 0.25 -1.65
N TYR A 141 20.13 0.89 -0.49
CA TYR A 141 21.38 1.32 0.10
C TYR A 141 22.13 0.03 0.46
N HIS A 142 23.05 -0.36 -0.43
CA HIS A 142 24.22 -1.09 -0.03
C HIS A 142 24.89 -0.25 1.08
N ASN A 143 25.16 -0.90 2.20
CA ASN A 143 25.74 -0.37 3.46
C ASN A 143 24.69 -0.02 4.52
N ALA A 144 24.15 -1.07 5.15
CA ALA A 144 23.73 -1.01 6.55
C ALA A 144 24.73 -1.85 7.36
N VAL A 145 25.59 -1.12 8.09
CA VAL A 145 26.62 -1.52 9.07
C VAL A 145 27.82 -2.31 8.53
#